data_AF-A0A0H5NGM1-F1
#
_entry.id   AF-A0A0H5NGM1-F1
#
_cell.length_a   1.000
_cell.length_b   1.000
_cell.length_c   1.000
_cell.angle_alpha   90.00
_cell.angle_beta   90.00
_cell.angle_gamma   90.00
#
_symmetry.space_group_name_H-M   'P 1'
#
loop_
_entity.id
_entity.type
_entity.pdbx_description
1 polymer ?
#
loop_
_entity_poly.entity_id
_entity_poly.type
_entity_poly.pdbx_seq_one_letter_code
_entity_poly.pdbx_strand_id
1 'polypeptide(L)'
;MSDEVPSSPGGDHDPARQLLERREQAWSNFRAARIALNDLRIRTNIDGWPTWVHRLPGGKLERAERKLDRLRRELSRHGVGAEDRRWGVLSGGETPGTQGVVGLEATIARLVPRYRLVAPRWTEGLAAVARACPAVREQAAEGDRSGVHQLTQHLLTLIRLAPDDLARRPLIDHLPGSLRPIPADPAGLRRSGPGPVEVSFEIRTSTIELDTITVAPALRGMGLGSANLLHLCRAADEHRMTIVGRLVPIFHDETAIPALAAWCRRYGFTVQERVGGRITRAPETPKAGVTGRF
;
A
#
# COMPACT_ATOMS: atom_id res chain seq x y z
N MET A 1 -26.42 -13.09 6.01
CA MET A 1 -25.89 -13.36 7.36
C MET A 1 -24.40 -13.15 7.28
N SER A 2 -23.90 -12.20 8.08
CA SER A 2 -22.57 -11.61 7.97
C SER A 2 -21.62 -12.35 8.89
N ASP A 3 -20.69 -13.12 8.33
CA ASP A 3 -19.64 -13.77 9.12
C ASP A 3 -18.46 -12.81 9.26
N GLU A 4 -18.49 -12.07 10.37
CA GLU A 4 -17.33 -11.41 10.96
C GLU A 4 -16.32 -12.49 11.39
N VAL A 5 -15.10 -12.37 10.88
CA VAL A 5 -13.96 -13.16 11.37
C VAL A 5 -13.66 -12.67 12.79
N PRO A 6 -13.65 -13.56 13.82
CA PRO A 6 -13.48 -13.12 15.19
C PRO A 6 -12.06 -12.58 15.40
N SER A 7 -12.02 -11.38 15.96
CA SER A 7 -10.78 -10.74 16.43
C SER A 7 -10.31 -11.47 17.68
N SER A 8 -9.03 -11.88 17.73
CA SER A 8 -8.43 -12.50 18.92
C SER A 8 -8.61 -11.60 20.16
N PRO A 9 -8.76 -12.17 21.38
CA PRO A 9 -8.96 -11.40 22.60
C PRO A 9 -7.62 -10.80 23.06
N GLY A 10 -7.40 -9.53 22.72
CA GLY A 10 -6.33 -8.69 23.23
C GLY A 10 -6.74 -7.23 23.12
N GLY A 11 -7.17 -6.64 24.24
CA GLY A 11 -7.69 -5.27 24.32
C GLY A 11 -6.69 -4.19 23.85
N ASP A 12 -7.23 -3.07 23.38
CA ASP A 12 -6.59 -1.75 23.15
C ASP A 12 -5.28 -1.64 22.33
N HIS A 13 -4.67 -2.74 21.88
CA HIS A 13 -3.30 -2.73 21.35
C HIS A 13 -3.09 -3.41 19.99
N ASP A 14 -4.13 -3.68 19.19
CA ASP A 14 -3.93 -4.11 17.80
C ASP A 14 -3.40 -2.94 16.92
N PRO A 15 -2.13 -2.98 16.46
CA PRO A 15 -1.55 -1.88 15.69
C PRO A 15 -2.25 -1.64 14.35
N ALA A 16 -2.85 -2.68 13.74
CA ALA A 16 -3.57 -2.55 12.47
C ALA A 16 -4.87 -1.76 12.67
N ARG A 17 -5.62 -2.10 13.72
CA ARG A 17 -6.83 -1.38 14.11
C ARG A 17 -6.53 0.07 14.47
N GLN A 18 -5.48 0.34 15.25
CA GLN A 18 -5.05 1.71 15.56
C GLN A 18 -4.72 2.53 14.31
N LEU A 19 -4.11 1.92 13.29
CA LEU A 19 -3.85 2.61 12.02
C LEU A 19 -5.15 2.97 11.30
N LEU A 20 -6.14 2.07 11.28
CA LEU A 20 -7.46 2.33 10.70
C LEU A 20 -8.21 3.44 11.44
N GLU A 21 -8.22 3.41 12.77
CA GLU A 21 -8.83 4.46 13.59
C GLU A 21 -8.17 5.83 13.35
N ARG A 22 -6.83 5.87 13.27
CA ARG A 22 -6.09 7.10 12.91
C ARG A 22 -6.43 7.58 11.50
N ARG A 23 -6.60 6.67 10.55
CA ARG A 23 -7.01 6.96 9.17
C ARG A 23 -8.39 7.63 9.15
N GLU A 24 -9.37 7.04 9.83
CA GLU A 24 -10.73 7.58 9.92
C GLU A 24 -10.76 8.94 10.62
N GLN A 25 -10.03 9.06 11.73
CA GLN A 25 -9.92 10.32 12.47
C GLN A 25 -9.26 11.42 11.63
N ALA A 26 -8.19 11.11 10.89
CA ALA A 26 -7.52 12.07 10.01
C ALA A 26 -8.46 12.57 8.90
N TRP A 27 -9.23 11.67 8.31
CA TRP A 27 -10.23 12.04 7.30
C TRP A 27 -11.36 12.89 7.88
N SER A 28 -11.89 12.52 9.05
CA SER A 28 -12.91 13.29 9.76
C SER A 28 -12.43 14.70 10.10
N ASN A 29 -11.22 14.84 10.64
CA ASN A 29 -10.60 16.11 10.97
C ASN A 29 -10.44 17.01 9.74
N PHE A 30 -9.98 16.44 8.62
CA PHE A 30 -9.85 17.17 7.36
C PHE A 30 -11.21 17.63 6.83
N ARG A 31 -12.22 16.75 6.81
CA ARG A 31 -13.57 17.07 6.36
C ARG A 31 -14.20 18.18 7.20
N ALA A 32 -14.08 18.09 8.53
CA ALA A 32 -14.57 19.12 9.45
C ALA A 32 -13.89 20.47 9.22
N ALA A 33 -12.56 20.49 9.03
CA ALA A 33 -11.84 21.71 8.70
C ALA A 33 -12.26 22.32 7.36
N ARG A 34 -12.55 21.48 6.36
CA ARG A 34 -13.04 21.93 5.04
C ARG A 34 -14.42 22.58 5.15
N ILE A 35 -15.35 21.98 5.89
CA ILE A 35 -16.67 22.54 6.16
C ILE A 35 -16.54 23.88 6.89
N ALA A 36 -15.75 23.92 7.97
CA ALA A 36 -15.54 25.14 8.73
C ALA A 36 -14.91 26.29 7.91
N LEU A 37 -14.00 25.98 6.98
CA LEU A 37 -13.44 26.97 6.04
C LEU A 37 -14.51 27.50 5.08
N ASN A 38 -15.37 26.64 4.54
CA ASN A 38 -16.46 27.06 3.66
C ASN A 38 -17.47 27.94 4.40
N ASP A 39 -17.86 27.56 5.62
CA ASP A 39 -18.75 28.36 6.47
C ASP A 39 -18.13 29.72 6.83
N LEU A 40 -16.81 29.76 7.05
CA LEU A 40 -16.09 31.00 7.29
C LEU A 40 -16.10 31.88 6.04
N ARG A 41 -15.87 31.31 4.84
CA ARG A 41 -15.92 32.04 3.56
C ARG A 41 -17.30 32.66 3.30
N ILE A 42 -18.37 31.89 3.54
CA ILE A 42 -19.75 32.38 3.40
C ILE A 42 -19.99 33.56 4.34
N ARG A 43 -19.65 33.43 5.63
CA ARG A 43 -19.79 34.52 6.61
C ARG A 43 -18.99 35.76 6.23
N THR A 44 -17.70 35.61 5.87
CA THR A 44 -16.87 36.75 5.46
C THR A 44 -17.36 37.44 4.20
N ASN A 45 -18.05 36.74 3.30
CA ASN A 45 -18.69 37.37 2.14
C ASN A 45 -19.94 38.18 2.53
N ILE A 46 -20.69 37.72 3.54
CA ILE A 46 -21.90 38.39 4.04
C ILE A 46 -21.54 39.62 4.89
N ASP A 47 -20.43 39.57 5.64
CA ASP A 47 -19.97 40.65 6.53
C ASP A 47 -19.60 41.96 5.77
N GLY A 48 -19.58 41.94 4.43
CA GLY A 48 -19.35 43.13 3.58
C GLY A 48 -17.90 43.64 3.56
N TRP A 49 -17.02 43.08 4.39
CA TRP A 49 -15.59 43.37 4.37
C TRP A 49 -14.91 42.71 3.16
N PRO A 50 -13.96 43.40 2.50
CA PRO A 50 -13.20 42.79 1.42
C PRO A 50 -12.48 41.52 1.88
N THR A 51 -12.66 40.41 1.14
CA THR A 51 -12.09 39.09 1.47
C THR A 51 -10.57 39.11 1.70
N TRP A 52 -9.85 40.02 1.05
CA TRP A 52 -8.40 40.19 1.20
C TRP A 52 -7.99 40.58 2.63
N VAL A 53 -8.84 41.30 3.38
CA VAL A 53 -8.57 41.69 4.78
C VAL A 53 -8.48 40.46 5.68
N HIS A 54 -9.33 39.45 5.45
CA HIS A 54 -9.31 38.20 6.21
C HIS A 54 -8.20 37.23 5.78
N ARG A 55 -7.57 37.48 4.62
CA ARG A 55 -6.41 36.75 4.09
C ARG A 55 -5.07 37.37 4.50
N LEU A 56 -5.07 38.52 5.18
CA LEU A 56 -3.84 39.10 5.72
C LEU A 56 -3.15 38.14 6.71
N PRO A 57 -1.83 38.25 6.91
CA PRO A 57 -1.10 37.45 7.87
C PRO A 57 -1.74 37.47 9.26
N GLY A 58 -2.09 36.29 9.78
CA GLY A 58 -2.79 36.15 11.07
C GLY A 58 -4.32 36.28 10.98
N GLY A 59 -4.88 36.53 9.79
CA GLY A 59 -6.30 36.58 9.52
C GLY A 59 -7.01 35.24 9.75
N LYS A 60 -8.34 35.29 9.95
CA LYS A 60 -9.14 34.08 10.21
C LYS A 60 -9.17 33.12 9.01
N LEU A 61 -9.31 33.65 7.78
CA LEU A 61 -9.32 32.82 6.57
C LEU A 61 -7.95 32.19 6.33
N GLU A 62 -6.88 32.98 6.43
CA GLU A 62 -5.52 32.48 6.24
C GLU A 62 -5.18 31.36 7.25
N ARG A 63 -5.52 31.53 8.53
CA ARG A 63 -5.31 30.48 9.55
C ARG A 63 -6.10 29.21 9.25
N ALA A 64 -7.34 29.34 8.77
CA ALA A 64 -8.17 28.20 8.40
C ALA A 64 -7.62 27.47 7.16
N GLU A 65 -7.16 28.20 6.15
CA GLU A 65 -6.50 27.65 4.96
C GLU A 65 -5.20 26.92 5.33
N ARG A 66 -4.33 27.54 6.14
CA ARG A 66 -3.10 26.89 6.64
C ARG A 66 -3.41 25.63 7.45
N LYS A 67 -4.47 25.64 8.27
CA LYS A 67 -4.92 24.44 9.02
C LYS A 67 -5.34 23.33 8.07
N LEU A 68 -6.13 23.66 7.05
CA LEU A 68 -6.58 22.70 6.04
C LEU A 68 -5.39 22.10 5.27
N ASP A 69 -4.44 22.93 4.84
CA ASP A 69 -3.23 22.49 4.14
C ASP A 69 -2.32 21.62 5.01
N ARG A 70 -2.24 21.89 6.32
CA ARG A 70 -1.54 21.01 7.27
C ARG A 70 -2.22 19.64 7.33
N LEU A 71 -3.54 19.60 7.56
CA LEU A 71 -4.31 18.35 7.64
C LEU A 71 -4.25 17.56 6.33
N ARG A 72 -4.30 18.24 5.18
CA ARG A 72 -4.13 17.65 3.84
C ARG A 72 -2.79 16.91 3.70
N ARG A 73 -1.70 17.47 4.22
CA ARG A 73 -0.38 16.82 4.19
C ARG A 73 -0.30 15.59 5.09
N GLU A 74 -1.04 15.61 6.20
CA GLU A 74 -1.12 14.49 7.16
C GLU A 74 -1.91 13.29 6.62
N LEU A 75 -2.81 13.49 5.64
CA LEU A 75 -3.59 12.39 5.03
C LEU A 75 -2.72 11.22 4.56
N SER A 76 -1.56 11.51 3.98
CA SER A 76 -0.60 10.49 3.53
C SER A 76 0.00 9.67 4.67
N ARG A 77 0.28 10.32 5.82
CA ARG A 77 0.81 9.67 7.03
C ARG A 77 -0.20 8.71 7.64
N HIS A 78 -1.49 8.93 7.42
CA HIS A 78 -2.54 8.06 7.96
C HIS A 78 -3.14 7.11 6.92
N GLY A 79 -2.57 7.04 5.70
CA GLY A 79 -3.07 6.12 4.67
C GLY A 79 -4.48 6.45 4.16
N VAL A 80 -4.92 7.71 4.28
CA VAL A 80 -6.26 8.11 3.81
C VAL A 80 -6.37 7.90 2.30
N GLY A 81 -7.52 7.40 1.85
CA GLY A 81 -7.75 7.03 0.45
C GLY A 81 -7.19 5.67 0.04
N ALA A 82 -6.59 4.88 0.94
CA ALA A 82 -6.25 3.48 0.67
C ALA A 82 -7.51 2.62 0.45
N GLU A 83 -7.37 1.46 -0.18
CA GLU A 83 -8.47 0.50 -0.31
C GLU A 83 -8.35 -0.54 0.81
N ASP A 84 -9.49 -0.92 1.39
CA ASP A 84 -9.49 -1.88 2.48
C ASP A 84 -9.13 -3.26 1.93
N ARG A 85 -8.22 -3.95 2.63
CA ARG A 85 -7.75 -5.30 2.24
C ARG A 85 -7.04 -5.39 0.89
N ARG A 86 -6.72 -4.26 0.25
CA ARG A 86 -6.00 -4.22 -1.03
C ARG A 86 -4.83 -3.24 -0.97
N TRP A 87 -3.68 -3.74 -1.39
CA TRP A 87 -2.46 -2.95 -1.47
C TRP A 87 -2.36 -2.24 -2.82
N GLY A 88 -1.95 -0.97 -2.80
CA GLY A 88 -1.74 -0.16 -3.98
C GLY A 88 -1.12 1.20 -3.67
N VAL A 89 -1.19 2.11 -4.64
CA VAL A 89 -0.40 3.35 -4.66
C VAL A 89 -0.72 4.35 -3.54
N LEU A 90 -1.88 4.22 -2.88
CA LEU A 90 -2.27 5.03 -1.72
C LEU A 90 -2.16 4.28 -0.39
N SER A 91 -1.80 3.00 -0.41
CA SER A 91 -1.70 2.17 0.79
C SER A 91 -0.50 2.57 1.67
N GLY A 92 -0.54 2.08 2.92
CA GLY A 92 0.47 2.35 3.93
C GLY A 92 0.01 3.36 4.95
N GLY A 93 0.97 3.99 5.61
CA GLY A 93 0.79 4.91 6.72
C GLY A 93 2.01 4.93 7.63
N GLU A 94 1.92 5.73 8.67
CA GLU A 94 2.89 5.79 9.75
C GLU A 94 2.74 4.54 10.61
N THR A 95 3.82 3.77 10.69
CA THR A 95 3.81 2.47 11.36
C THR A 95 4.85 2.49 12.47
N PRO A 96 4.43 2.43 13.75
CA PRO A 96 5.37 2.25 14.85
C PRO A 96 6.17 0.96 14.63
N GLY A 97 7.50 1.04 14.70
CA GLY A 97 8.40 -0.10 14.52
C GLY A 97 8.96 -0.31 13.10
N THR A 98 8.53 0.46 12.11
CA THR A 98 9.30 0.61 10.84
C THR A 98 10.03 1.96 10.83
N GLN A 99 10.91 2.20 9.85
CA GLN A 99 11.66 3.46 9.70
C GLN A 99 10.77 4.68 9.31
N GLY A 100 9.54 4.77 9.82
CA GLY A 100 8.65 5.92 9.69
C GLY A 100 7.40 5.65 8.85
N VAL A 101 7.17 6.49 7.84
CA VAL A 101 5.98 6.47 6.99
C VAL A 101 6.19 5.53 5.81
N VAL A 102 5.39 4.47 5.75
CA VAL A 102 5.33 3.58 4.60
C VAL A 102 4.32 4.15 3.61
N GLY A 103 4.76 4.63 2.46
CA GLY A 103 3.87 5.17 1.44
C GLY A 103 4.62 5.63 0.20
N LEU A 104 3.88 5.82 -0.90
CA LEU A 104 4.45 6.23 -2.17
C LEU A 104 5.10 7.61 -2.07
N GLU A 105 4.45 8.56 -1.41
CA GLU A 105 4.97 9.92 -1.23
C GLU A 105 6.27 9.94 -0.44
N ALA A 106 6.37 9.15 0.64
CA ALA A 106 7.59 9.02 1.42
C ALA A 106 8.73 8.38 0.61
N THR A 107 8.40 7.41 -0.25
CA THR A 107 9.36 6.77 -1.16
C THR A 107 9.86 7.75 -2.22
N ILE A 108 8.96 8.53 -2.83
CA ILE A 108 9.30 9.58 -3.78
C ILE A 108 10.17 10.65 -3.12
N ALA A 109 9.81 11.10 -1.91
CA ALA A 109 10.58 12.11 -1.17
C ALA A 109 12.02 11.67 -0.90
N ARG A 110 12.27 10.36 -0.74
CA ARG A 110 13.61 9.78 -0.60
C ARG A 110 14.35 9.65 -1.94
N LEU A 111 13.66 9.27 -3.01
CA LEU A 111 14.27 9.02 -4.32
C LEU A 111 14.60 10.31 -5.07
N VAL A 112 13.73 11.32 -5.02
CA VAL A 112 13.89 12.56 -5.80
C VAL A 112 15.22 13.27 -5.52
N PRO A 113 15.63 13.54 -4.26
CA PRO A 113 16.91 14.18 -3.99
C PRO A 113 18.12 13.37 -4.49
N ARG A 114 18.05 12.03 -4.37
CA ARG A 114 19.14 11.11 -4.74
C ARG A 114 19.37 11.06 -6.25
N TYR A 115 18.30 11.12 -7.04
CA TYR A 115 18.36 10.92 -8.49
C TYR A 115 18.20 12.20 -9.31
N ARG A 116 18.01 13.37 -8.66
CA ARG A 116 17.74 14.65 -9.35
C ARG A 116 18.79 15.00 -10.41
N LEU A 117 20.07 14.75 -10.11
CA LEU A 117 21.18 15.08 -11.02
C LEU A 117 21.34 14.06 -12.15
N VAL A 118 21.04 12.78 -11.88
CA VAL A 118 21.29 11.68 -12.83
C VAL A 118 20.10 11.45 -13.77
N ALA A 119 18.87 11.65 -13.29
CA ALA A 119 17.64 11.38 -14.03
C ALA A 119 16.58 12.47 -13.80
N PRO A 120 16.84 13.73 -14.23
CA PRO A 120 15.99 14.88 -13.91
C PRO A 120 14.53 14.69 -14.36
N ARG A 121 14.30 14.30 -15.61
CA ARG A 121 12.94 14.04 -16.15
C ARG A 121 12.17 12.98 -15.38
N TRP A 122 12.86 11.92 -14.95
CA TRP A 122 12.25 10.86 -14.14
C TRP A 122 11.87 11.40 -12.74
N THR A 123 12.75 12.18 -12.12
CA THR A 123 12.44 12.81 -10.82
C THR A 123 11.35 13.88 -10.91
N GLU A 124 11.23 14.59 -12.03
CA GLU A 124 10.12 15.51 -12.30
C GLU A 124 8.78 14.76 -12.37
N GLY A 125 8.77 13.62 -13.05
CA GLY A 125 7.60 12.73 -13.11
C GLY A 125 7.21 12.20 -11.72
N LEU A 126 8.18 11.74 -10.92
CA LEU A 126 7.92 11.34 -9.54
C LEU A 126 7.38 12.50 -8.70
N ALA A 127 7.96 13.70 -8.84
CA ALA A 127 7.47 14.88 -8.15
C ALA A 127 6.05 15.26 -8.59
N ALA A 128 5.68 15.04 -9.86
CA ALA A 128 4.32 15.23 -10.33
C ALA A 128 3.34 14.24 -9.69
N VAL A 129 3.73 12.95 -9.57
CA VAL A 129 2.95 11.95 -8.84
C VAL A 129 2.75 12.37 -7.38
N ALA A 130 3.81 12.76 -6.68
CA ALA A 130 3.71 13.19 -5.29
C ALA A 130 2.85 14.45 -5.10
N ARG A 131 2.85 15.39 -6.05
CA ARG A 131 1.96 16.57 -6.04
C ARG A 131 0.49 16.19 -6.26
N ALA A 132 0.21 15.16 -7.05
CA ALA A 132 -1.16 14.70 -7.32
C ALA A 132 -1.74 13.89 -6.15
N CYS A 133 -0.91 13.14 -5.41
CA CYS A 133 -1.35 12.25 -4.34
C CYS A 133 -2.37 12.86 -3.35
N PRO A 134 -2.18 14.07 -2.79
CA PRO A 134 -3.12 14.62 -1.81
C PRO A 134 -4.55 14.75 -2.35
N ALA A 135 -4.72 15.28 -3.56
CA ALA A 135 -6.03 15.42 -4.18
C ALA A 135 -6.66 14.06 -4.49
N VAL A 136 -5.86 13.10 -4.98
CA VAL A 136 -6.34 11.74 -5.27
C VAL A 136 -6.74 11.00 -4.00
N ARG A 137 -6.06 11.22 -2.87
CA ARG A 137 -6.46 10.66 -1.57
C ARG A 137 -7.81 11.18 -1.10
N GLU A 138 -8.06 12.48 -1.27
CA GLU A 138 -9.35 13.11 -0.95
C GLU A 138 -10.47 12.49 -1.79
N GLN A 139 -10.30 12.44 -3.11
CA GLN A 139 -11.26 11.83 -4.04
C GLN A 139 -11.53 10.37 -3.69
N ALA A 140 -10.47 9.59 -3.44
CA ALA A 140 -10.60 8.19 -3.08
C ALA A 140 -11.30 7.97 -1.74
N ALA A 141 -11.11 8.87 -0.77
CA ALA A 141 -11.81 8.83 0.52
C ALA A 141 -13.30 9.23 0.39
N GLU A 142 -13.65 9.99 -0.65
CA GLU A 142 -15.04 10.31 -1.03
C GLU A 142 -15.69 9.24 -1.91
N GLY A 143 -14.92 8.25 -2.37
CA GLY A 143 -15.38 7.11 -3.16
C GLY A 143 -15.02 7.17 -4.65
N ASP A 144 -14.49 8.28 -5.16
CA ASP A 144 -14.01 8.38 -6.54
C ASP A 144 -12.58 7.83 -6.67
N ARG A 145 -12.42 6.72 -7.40
CA ARG A 145 -11.13 6.07 -7.63
C ARG A 145 -10.53 6.28 -9.01
N SER A 146 -11.11 7.14 -9.85
CA SER A 146 -10.60 7.44 -11.18
C SER A 146 -9.15 7.96 -11.14
N GLY A 147 -8.85 8.85 -10.19
CA GLY A 147 -7.50 9.37 -9.95
C GLY A 147 -6.50 8.30 -9.51
N VAL A 148 -6.94 7.28 -8.76
CA VAL A 148 -6.07 6.17 -8.30
C VAL A 148 -5.58 5.34 -9.48
N HIS A 149 -6.46 5.08 -10.45
CA HIS A 149 -6.10 4.37 -11.67
C HIS A 149 -5.07 5.15 -12.49
N GLN A 150 -5.30 6.44 -12.72
CA GLN A 150 -4.37 7.31 -13.44
C GLN A 150 -3.00 7.38 -12.76
N LEU A 151 -2.99 7.51 -11.43
CA LEU A 151 -1.76 7.54 -10.64
C LEU A 151 -0.99 6.21 -10.74
N THR A 152 -1.70 5.08 -10.74
CA THR A 152 -1.10 3.76 -10.94
C THR A 152 -0.47 3.61 -12.31
N GLN A 153 -1.12 4.07 -13.38
CA GLN A 153 -0.56 4.03 -14.75
C GLN A 153 0.67 4.94 -14.90
N HIS A 154 0.63 6.13 -14.29
CA HIS A 154 1.77 7.02 -14.28
C HIS A 154 2.95 6.39 -13.52
N LEU A 155 2.71 5.80 -12.35
CA LEU A 155 3.74 5.09 -11.60
C LEU A 155 4.35 3.93 -12.38
N LEU A 156 3.53 3.13 -13.08
CA LEU A 156 4.01 2.05 -13.96
C LEU A 156 4.94 2.58 -15.05
N THR A 157 4.60 3.72 -15.65
CA THR A 157 5.45 4.39 -16.65
C THR A 157 6.79 4.80 -16.04
N LEU A 158 6.79 5.39 -14.85
CA LEU A 158 8.02 5.80 -14.16
C LEU A 158 8.87 4.61 -13.71
N ILE A 159 8.26 3.48 -13.35
CA ILE A 159 8.97 2.24 -13.02
C ILE A 159 9.73 1.72 -14.25
N ARG A 160 9.14 1.77 -15.43
CA ARG A 160 9.79 1.38 -16.70
C ARG A 160 10.96 2.30 -17.06
N LEU A 161 10.83 3.59 -16.75
CA LEU A 161 11.84 4.62 -17.02
C LEU A 161 12.86 4.79 -15.87
N ALA A 162 12.82 3.92 -14.85
CA ALA A 162 13.71 4.03 -13.70
C ALA A 162 15.18 3.85 -14.14
N PRO A 163 16.10 4.69 -13.66
CA PRO A 163 17.50 4.71 -14.11
C PRO A 163 18.29 3.45 -13.71
N ASP A 164 17.94 2.84 -12.58
CA ASP A 164 18.54 1.62 -12.07
C ASP A 164 17.53 0.81 -11.22
N ASP A 165 17.92 -0.39 -10.80
CA ASP A 165 17.07 -1.26 -9.98
C ASP A 165 16.88 -0.75 -8.55
N LEU A 166 17.81 0.04 -8.01
CA LEU A 166 17.71 0.65 -6.68
C LEU A 166 16.62 1.71 -6.63
N ALA A 167 16.40 2.43 -7.73
CA ALA A 167 15.32 3.37 -7.95
C ALA A 167 13.99 2.63 -8.23
N ARG A 168 14.05 1.56 -9.02
CA ARG A 168 12.88 0.81 -9.49
C ARG A 168 12.19 0.02 -8.38
N ARG A 169 12.95 -0.74 -7.61
CA ARG A 169 12.43 -1.75 -6.67
C ARG A 169 11.53 -1.14 -5.57
N PRO A 170 11.88 -0.02 -4.92
CA PRO A 170 11.00 0.60 -3.93
C PRO A 170 9.67 1.10 -4.51
N LEU A 171 9.62 1.46 -5.80
CA LEU A 171 8.40 1.92 -6.46
C LEU A 171 7.47 0.74 -6.80
N ILE A 172 8.03 -0.39 -7.24
CA ILE A 172 7.27 -1.62 -7.50
C ILE A 172 6.51 -2.09 -6.25
N ASP A 173 7.11 -1.91 -5.08
CA ASP A 173 6.49 -2.34 -3.83
C ASP A 173 5.17 -1.61 -3.53
N HIS A 174 4.91 -0.43 -4.11
CA HIS A 174 3.64 0.32 -4.01
C HIS A 174 2.57 -0.11 -5.02
N LEU A 175 2.90 -1.01 -5.95
CA LEU A 175 1.91 -1.52 -6.90
C LEU A 175 1.09 -2.67 -6.30
N PRO A 176 -0.18 -2.84 -6.74
CA PRO A 176 -0.92 -4.07 -6.53
C PRO A 176 -0.16 -5.28 -7.08
N GLY A 177 -0.24 -6.44 -6.41
CA GLY A 177 0.50 -7.64 -6.81
C GLY A 177 0.25 -8.11 -8.26
N SER A 178 -0.94 -7.82 -8.81
CA SER A 178 -1.31 -8.12 -10.21
C SER A 178 -0.61 -7.22 -11.23
N LEU A 179 -0.08 -6.08 -10.83
CA LEU A 179 0.58 -5.11 -11.71
C LEU A 179 2.09 -5.04 -11.50
N ARG A 180 2.63 -5.71 -10.47
CA ARG A 180 4.07 -5.77 -10.26
C ARG A 180 4.75 -6.50 -11.44
N PRO A 181 5.84 -5.94 -12.00
CA PRO A 181 6.62 -6.61 -13.04
C PRO A 181 7.20 -7.94 -12.55
N ILE A 182 7.20 -8.96 -13.40
CA ILE A 182 7.78 -10.27 -13.08
C ILE A 182 9.30 -10.17 -13.25
N PRO A 183 10.10 -10.48 -12.23
CA PRO A 183 11.55 -10.46 -12.37
C PRO A 183 12.04 -11.63 -13.23
N ALA A 184 13.14 -11.41 -13.95
CA ALA A 184 13.81 -12.46 -14.74
C ALA A 184 14.32 -13.61 -13.86
N ASP A 185 14.73 -13.30 -12.62
CA ASP A 185 15.09 -14.29 -11.61
C ASP A 185 14.11 -14.19 -10.42
N PRO A 186 13.36 -15.27 -10.08
CA PRO A 186 12.48 -15.27 -8.93
C PRO A 186 13.19 -14.96 -7.61
N ALA A 187 14.51 -15.19 -7.48
CA ALA A 187 15.27 -14.83 -6.28
C ALA A 187 15.18 -13.32 -5.97
N GLY A 188 14.95 -12.48 -6.98
CA GLY A 188 14.70 -11.04 -6.83
C GLY A 188 13.43 -10.69 -6.05
N LEU A 189 12.54 -11.66 -5.78
CA LEU A 189 11.36 -11.47 -4.94
C LEU A 189 11.64 -11.60 -3.45
N ARG A 190 12.80 -12.15 -3.06
CA ARG A 190 13.19 -12.19 -1.65
C ARG A 190 13.24 -10.80 -1.05
N ARG A 191 12.82 -10.69 0.20
CA ARG A 191 12.84 -9.46 1.00
C ARG A 191 13.37 -9.81 2.37
N SER A 192 14.54 -9.28 2.70
CA SER A 192 15.17 -9.40 4.02
C SER A 192 15.44 -8.02 4.61
N GLY A 193 15.51 -7.95 5.93
CA GLY A 193 15.83 -6.73 6.67
C GLY A 193 14.61 -5.91 7.13
N PRO A 194 14.85 -4.73 7.71
CA PRO A 194 13.80 -3.90 8.31
C PRO A 194 12.93 -3.26 7.22
N GLY A 195 11.81 -3.93 6.90
CA GLY A 195 10.85 -3.49 5.90
C GLY A 195 9.40 -3.77 6.32
N PRO A 196 8.42 -3.25 5.57
CA PRO A 196 7.01 -3.49 5.85
C PRO A 196 6.58 -4.94 5.60
N VAL A 197 7.39 -5.69 4.85
CA VAL A 197 7.19 -7.10 4.54
C VAL A 197 8.53 -7.82 4.43
N GLU A 198 8.59 -9.01 5.00
CA GLU A 198 9.66 -9.99 4.83
C GLU A 198 9.13 -11.16 4.00
N VAL A 199 9.93 -11.63 3.04
CA VAL A 199 9.61 -12.74 2.16
C VAL A 199 10.85 -13.62 2.01
N SER A 200 10.81 -14.80 2.62
CA SER A 200 11.88 -15.81 2.54
C SER A 200 11.40 -17.07 1.84
N PHE A 201 12.25 -17.60 0.96
CA PHE A 201 12.04 -18.86 0.28
C PHE A 201 13.35 -19.38 -0.31
N GLU A 202 13.46 -20.69 -0.47
CA GLU A 202 14.52 -21.35 -1.22
C GLU A 202 14.05 -21.71 -2.62
N ILE A 203 14.96 -21.60 -3.61
CA ILE A 203 14.71 -22.04 -4.98
C ILE A 203 15.49 -23.34 -5.17
N ARG A 204 14.77 -24.41 -5.42
CA ARG A 204 15.27 -25.66 -5.97
C ARG A 204 14.88 -25.74 -7.45
N THR A 205 15.48 -26.66 -8.19
CA THR A 205 15.40 -26.82 -9.65
C THR A 205 14.11 -26.29 -10.29
N SER A 206 12.95 -26.77 -9.87
CA SER A 206 11.63 -26.34 -10.36
C SER A 206 10.64 -26.09 -9.21
N THR A 207 11.14 -25.72 -8.04
CA THR A 207 10.33 -25.60 -6.83
C THR A 207 10.78 -24.43 -5.98
N ILE A 208 9.82 -23.60 -5.60
CA ILE A 208 9.98 -22.55 -4.60
C ILE A 208 9.50 -23.12 -3.26
N GLU A 209 10.42 -23.31 -2.33
CA GLU A 209 10.11 -23.67 -0.94
C GLU A 209 9.88 -22.38 -0.15
N LEU A 210 8.61 -22.02 0.04
CA LEU A 210 8.19 -20.83 0.76
C LEU A 210 8.36 -21.04 2.26
N ASP A 211 9.24 -20.26 2.86
CA ASP A 211 9.48 -20.29 4.30
C ASP A 211 8.50 -19.35 5.02
N THR A 212 8.54 -18.06 4.67
CA THR A 212 7.81 -17.02 5.39
C THR A 212 7.34 -15.88 4.48
N ILE A 213 6.15 -15.36 4.80
CA ILE A 213 5.70 -14.04 4.37
C ILE A 213 5.20 -13.32 5.63
N THR A 214 6.02 -12.44 6.17
CA THR A 214 5.71 -11.71 7.41
C THR A 214 5.43 -10.25 7.08
N VAL A 215 4.26 -9.75 7.52
CA VAL A 215 3.86 -8.35 7.36
C VAL A 215 3.98 -7.62 8.69
N ALA A 216 4.52 -6.40 8.65
CA ALA A 216 4.58 -5.52 9.80
C ALA A 216 3.20 -5.40 10.48
N PRO A 217 3.09 -5.53 11.82
CA PRO A 217 1.80 -5.60 12.51
C PRO A 217 0.80 -4.53 12.11
N ALA A 218 1.23 -3.27 12.01
CA ALA A 218 0.37 -2.14 11.65
C ALA A 218 -0.18 -2.17 10.21
N LEU A 219 0.41 -2.96 9.31
CA LEU A 219 -0.02 -3.08 7.90
C LEU A 219 -0.81 -4.36 7.61
N ARG A 220 -1.06 -5.19 8.64
CA ARG A 220 -1.87 -6.38 8.50
C ARG A 220 -3.31 -5.99 8.10
N GLY A 221 -3.95 -6.83 7.31
CA GLY A 221 -5.29 -6.52 6.79
C GLY A 221 -5.34 -5.46 5.68
N MET A 222 -4.23 -4.82 5.29
CA MET A 222 -4.19 -3.86 4.17
C MET A 222 -3.87 -4.50 2.81
N GLY A 223 -3.78 -5.84 2.74
CA GLY A 223 -3.50 -6.56 1.49
C GLY A 223 -2.02 -6.60 1.07
N LEU A 224 -1.07 -6.14 1.89
CA LEU A 224 0.36 -6.18 1.56
C LEU A 224 0.88 -7.62 1.41
N GLY A 225 0.54 -8.52 2.35
CA GLY A 225 0.90 -9.93 2.25
C GLY A 225 0.30 -10.59 1.00
N SER A 226 -0.98 -10.32 0.74
CA SER A 226 -1.69 -10.72 -0.46
C SER A 226 -1.03 -10.25 -1.76
N ALA A 227 -0.54 -9.01 -1.82
CA ALA A 227 0.15 -8.48 -2.99
C ALA A 227 1.50 -9.18 -3.22
N ASN A 228 2.25 -9.49 -2.16
CA ASN A 228 3.51 -10.22 -2.27
C ASN A 228 3.28 -11.69 -2.65
N LEU A 229 2.30 -12.37 -2.05
CA LEU A 229 1.95 -13.74 -2.42
C LEU A 229 1.48 -13.82 -3.88
N LEU A 230 0.63 -12.90 -4.33
CA LEU A 230 0.19 -12.85 -5.72
C LEU A 230 1.36 -12.61 -6.69
N HIS A 231 2.30 -11.73 -6.32
CA HIS A 231 3.50 -11.47 -7.13
C HIS A 231 4.38 -12.70 -7.23
N LEU A 232 4.56 -13.44 -6.12
CA LEU A 232 5.27 -14.71 -6.09
C LEU A 232 4.58 -15.77 -6.96
N CYS A 233 3.26 -15.93 -6.85
CA CYS A 233 2.50 -16.87 -7.68
C CYS A 233 2.67 -16.56 -9.17
N ARG A 234 2.52 -15.29 -9.57
CA ARG A 234 2.69 -14.87 -10.98
C ARG A 234 4.10 -15.13 -11.51
N ALA A 235 5.13 -14.89 -10.68
CA ALA A 235 6.49 -15.20 -11.07
C ALA A 235 6.72 -16.71 -11.16
N ALA A 236 6.19 -17.51 -10.24
CA ALA A 236 6.26 -18.95 -10.29
C ALA A 236 5.57 -19.51 -11.55
N ASP A 237 4.43 -18.94 -11.95
CA ASP A 237 3.71 -19.33 -13.17
C ASP A 237 4.54 -19.06 -14.43
N GLU A 238 5.12 -17.86 -14.57
CA GLU A 238 6.00 -17.50 -15.70
C GLU A 238 7.23 -18.40 -15.77
N HIS A 239 7.83 -18.73 -14.62
CA HIS A 239 9.02 -19.58 -14.52
C HIS A 239 8.70 -21.08 -14.43
N ARG A 240 7.42 -21.47 -14.54
CA ARG A 240 6.93 -22.87 -14.44
C ARG A 240 7.40 -23.60 -13.17
N MET A 241 7.40 -22.90 -12.05
CA MET A 241 7.81 -23.41 -10.75
C MET A 241 6.60 -23.79 -9.89
N THR A 242 6.72 -24.90 -9.16
CA THR A 242 5.77 -25.26 -8.11
C THR A 242 6.12 -24.51 -6.83
N ILE A 243 5.13 -23.99 -6.12
CA ILE A 243 5.33 -23.41 -4.78
C ILE A 243 4.92 -24.46 -3.74
N VAL A 244 5.80 -24.75 -2.79
CA VAL A 244 5.52 -25.59 -1.62
C VAL A 244 5.82 -24.82 -0.34
N GLY A 245 5.14 -25.13 0.74
CA GLY A 245 5.41 -24.51 2.04
C GLY A 245 4.71 -25.25 3.17
N ARG A 246 4.88 -24.75 4.40
CA ARG A 246 4.19 -25.27 5.59
C ARG A 246 3.45 -24.15 6.30
N LEU A 247 2.24 -24.43 6.74
CA LEU A 247 1.51 -23.55 7.65
C LEU A 247 2.04 -23.78 9.06
N VAL A 248 3.00 -22.97 9.45
CA VAL A 248 3.49 -22.94 10.83
C VAL A 248 2.86 -21.74 11.53
N PRO A 249 2.00 -21.94 12.55
CA PRO A 249 1.50 -20.83 13.33
C PRO A 249 2.67 -20.24 14.12
N ILE A 250 3.03 -19.00 13.83
CA ILE A 250 4.04 -18.26 14.60
C ILE A 250 3.47 -17.81 15.96
N PHE A 251 2.13 -17.74 16.05
CA PHE A 251 1.39 -17.36 17.25
C PHE A 251 0.53 -18.54 17.70
N HIS A 252 0.48 -18.84 19.00
CA HIS A 252 -0.25 -19.98 19.59
C HIS A 252 -1.78 -19.75 19.58
N ASP A 253 -2.33 -19.37 18.43
CA ASP A 253 -3.76 -19.15 18.21
C ASP A 253 -4.31 -20.31 17.37
N GLU A 254 -5.21 -21.09 17.96
CA GLU A 254 -5.84 -22.26 17.33
C GLU A 254 -6.64 -21.88 16.07
N THR A 255 -7.04 -20.62 15.92
CA THR A 255 -7.79 -20.12 14.76
C THR A 255 -6.90 -19.69 13.58
N ALA A 256 -5.59 -19.57 13.80
CA ALA A 256 -4.66 -19.03 12.79
C ALA A 256 -4.46 -19.98 11.60
N ILE A 257 -4.38 -21.30 11.83
CA ILE A 257 -4.16 -22.28 10.76
C ILE A 257 -5.34 -22.31 9.77
N PRO A 258 -6.62 -22.42 10.21
CA PRO A 258 -7.76 -22.35 9.30
C PRO A 258 -7.82 -21.05 8.49
N ALA A 259 -7.52 -19.90 9.11
CA ALA A 259 -7.51 -18.60 8.44
C ALA A 259 -6.40 -18.50 7.38
N LEU A 260 -5.19 -18.98 7.70
CA LEU A 260 -4.07 -19.05 6.75
C LEU A 260 -4.35 -20.04 5.61
N ALA A 261 -4.93 -21.20 5.92
CA ALA A 261 -5.36 -22.18 4.93
C ALA A 261 -6.38 -21.57 3.96
N ALA A 262 -7.41 -20.90 4.48
CA ALA A 262 -8.40 -20.18 3.67
C ALA A 262 -7.77 -19.08 2.82
N TRP A 263 -6.80 -18.34 3.36
CA TRP A 263 -6.03 -17.34 2.61
C TRP A 263 -5.25 -17.98 1.46
N CYS A 264 -4.49 -19.06 1.71
CA CYS A 264 -3.73 -19.76 0.68
C CYS A 264 -4.64 -20.32 -0.42
N ARG A 265 -5.79 -20.90 -0.07
CA ARG A 265 -6.76 -21.43 -1.04
C ARG A 265 -7.24 -20.36 -2.03
N ARG A 266 -7.40 -19.10 -1.60
CA ARG A 266 -7.77 -17.98 -2.50
C ARG A 266 -6.74 -17.72 -3.60
N TYR A 267 -5.50 -18.18 -3.44
CA TYR A 267 -4.41 -18.06 -4.41
C TYR A 267 -4.12 -19.37 -5.14
N GLY A 268 -5.02 -20.36 -5.08
CA GLY A 268 -4.89 -21.62 -5.82
C GLY A 268 -4.02 -22.68 -5.13
N PHE A 269 -3.69 -22.50 -3.85
CA PHE A 269 -2.98 -23.54 -3.10
C PHE A 269 -3.92 -24.66 -2.66
N THR A 270 -3.46 -25.88 -2.83
CA THR A 270 -3.99 -27.05 -2.12
C THR A 270 -3.39 -27.10 -0.73
N VAL A 271 -4.23 -27.29 0.29
CA VAL A 271 -3.82 -27.32 1.71
C VAL A 271 -4.09 -28.71 2.27
N GLN A 272 -3.05 -29.36 2.78
CA GLN A 272 -3.10 -30.66 3.44
C GLN A 272 -3.00 -30.47 4.95
N GLU A 273 -4.14 -30.27 5.61
CA GLU A 273 -4.20 -29.95 7.05
C GLU A 273 -3.74 -31.13 7.94
N ARG A 274 -3.91 -32.38 7.49
CA ARG A 274 -3.53 -33.59 8.24
C ARG A 274 -2.02 -33.85 8.32
N VAL A 275 -1.22 -33.27 7.44
CA VAL A 275 0.24 -33.52 7.34
C VAL A 275 0.98 -32.23 7.67
N GLY A 276 0.87 -31.77 8.92
CA GLY A 276 1.57 -30.59 9.41
C GLY A 276 1.27 -29.29 8.64
N GLY A 277 0.05 -29.17 8.07
CA GLY A 277 -0.38 -27.98 7.36
C GLY A 277 0.40 -27.69 6.07
N ARG A 278 0.81 -28.70 5.29
CA ARG A 278 1.53 -28.48 4.03
C ARG A 278 0.66 -27.76 2.99
N ILE A 279 1.24 -26.79 2.29
CA ILE A 279 0.62 -26.12 1.13
C ILE A 279 1.39 -26.41 -0.13
N THR A 280 0.68 -26.53 -1.25
CA THR A 280 1.28 -26.73 -2.56
C THR A 280 0.45 -26.04 -3.63
N ARG A 281 1.10 -25.34 -4.56
CA ARG A 281 0.50 -24.73 -5.74
C ARG A 281 1.34 -25.10 -6.96
N ALA A 282 0.73 -25.84 -7.88
CA ALA A 282 1.32 -26.08 -9.20
C ALA A 282 1.29 -24.78 -10.02
N PRO A 283 2.24 -24.58 -10.95
CA PRO A 283 2.21 -23.43 -11.84
C PRO A 283 0.94 -23.48 -12.70
N GLU A 284 0.24 -22.36 -12.79
CA GLU A 284 -0.86 -22.23 -13.74
C GLU A 284 -0.28 -22.10 -15.14
N THR A 285 -0.69 -22.98 -16.05
CA THR A 285 -0.41 -22.79 -17.47
C THR A 285 -1.13 -21.54 -17.94
N PRO A 286 -0.45 -20.56 -18.57
CA PRO A 286 -1.11 -19.38 -19.08
C PRO A 286 -2.20 -19.82 -20.05
N LYS A 287 -3.45 -19.40 -19.80
CA LYS A 287 -4.53 -19.56 -20.79
C LYS A 287 -4.04 -18.89 -22.08
N ALA A 288 -4.04 -19.64 -23.18
CA ALA A 288 -3.68 -19.11 -24.50
C ALA A 288 -4.52 -17.85 -24.77
N GLY A 289 -3.89 -16.66 -24.75
CA GLY A 289 -4.61 -15.41 -25.01
C GLY A 289 -4.02 -14.11 -24.45
N VAL A 290 -3.09 -14.12 -23.48
CA VAL A 290 -2.51 -12.85 -22.97
C VAL A 290 -0.99 -12.96 -22.85
N THR A 291 -0.31 -13.09 -23.99
CA THR A 291 1.11 -12.76 -24.12
C THR A 291 1.27 -11.25 -24.17
N GLY A 292 1.38 -10.64 -23.00
CA GLY A 292 1.88 -9.28 -22.83
C GLY A 292 3.18 -9.31 -22.04
N ARG A 293 4.27 -9.77 -22.67
CA ARG A 293 5.63 -9.55 -22.15
C ARG A 293 5.94 -8.05 -22.28
N PHE A 294 6.14 -7.36 -21.16
CA PHE A 294 6.73 -6.01 -21.12
C PHE A 294 7.57 -5.84 -19.85
#